data_AF-A0A6G8QE35-F1
#
_entry.id   AF-A0A6G8QE35-F1
#
_cell.length_a   1.000
_cell.length_b   1.000
_cell.length_c   1.000
_cell.angle_alpha   90.00
_cell.angle_beta   90.00
_cell.angle_gamma   90.00
#
_symmetry.space_group_name_H-M   'P 1'
#
loop_
_entity.id
_entity.type
_entity.pdbx_description
1 polymer ?
#
loop_
_entity_poly.entity_id
_entity_poly.type
_entity_poly.pdbx_seq_one_letter_code
_entity_poly.pdbx_strand_id
1 'polypeptide(L)'
;MKTAPQPTDLPVERDLTLAYRLSLAVAALMAVASPAGVVMGIAGLYGADPKLALGVTEAEAGLLLPGLLGQDIFDLAVGLPVLLGSMWLARRGSLVGLLLWPGALFYALYWGLLYLVGAPFSALFLLYVPLVTLSAYATVAVVSSIDGEGTRRRLGGAAPARLVGGILVVLGLLTLGQDAGGALVTALANDAPVDPAARPVWISDLAIEVPAVLAGGALLWLRKPLGYVAGAGLLLQYGLTPVGLAAGMGLASVLTGSPLEVSTAVVLLVFGAVCFAALAFFVRGARATGTRNVAATGAEREELTP
;
A
#
# COMPACT_ATOMS: atom_id res chain seq x y z
N MET A 1 -13.33 -8.98 -38.36
CA MET A 1 -12.28 -7.96 -38.17
C MET A 1 -12.72 -7.06 -37.02
N LYS A 2 -12.42 -7.44 -35.78
CA LYS A 2 -12.77 -6.67 -34.58
C LYS A 2 -11.69 -5.62 -34.37
N THR A 3 -12.08 -4.35 -34.37
CA THR A 3 -11.24 -3.19 -34.10
C THR A 3 -10.52 -3.37 -32.77
N ALA A 4 -9.20 -3.56 -32.82
CA ALA A 4 -8.35 -3.48 -31.65
C ALA A 4 -8.34 -2.03 -31.17
N PRO A 5 -8.53 -1.75 -29.87
CA PRO A 5 -8.33 -0.41 -29.33
C PRO A 5 -6.87 0.01 -29.55
N GLN A 6 -6.68 1.25 -30.00
CA GLN A 6 -5.37 1.86 -30.23
C GLN A 6 -4.43 1.72 -29.03
N PRO A 7 -3.10 1.64 -29.24
CA PRO A 7 -2.15 1.49 -28.16
C PRO A 7 -2.26 2.70 -27.23
N THR A 8 -2.73 2.48 -26.01
CA THR A 8 -2.66 3.46 -24.94
C THR A 8 -1.22 3.95 -24.83
N ASP A 9 -1.00 5.26 -24.89
CA ASP A 9 0.28 5.98 -24.79
C ASP A 9 0.92 5.82 -23.39
N LEU A 10 0.87 4.64 -22.78
CA LEU A 10 1.49 4.32 -21.50
C LEU A 10 2.87 3.71 -21.71
N PRO A 11 3.86 4.01 -20.84
CA PRO A 11 5.19 3.43 -20.93
C PRO A 11 5.15 1.99 -20.41
N VAL A 12 4.74 1.04 -21.25
CA VAL A 12 4.58 -0.38 -20.88
C VAL A 12 5.31 -1.25 -21.91
N GLU A 13 6.16 -2.16 -21.44
CA GLU A 13 6.96 -3.08 -22.28
C GLU A 13 6.28 -4.43 -22.50
N ARG A 14 5.35 -4.82 -21.62
CA ARG A 14 4.70 -6.15 -21.62
C ARG A 14 3.18 -6.04 -21.51
N ASP A 15 2.47 -7.05 -22.01
CA ASP A 15 1.02 -7.12 -21.85
C ASP A 15 0.64 -7.22 -20.36
N LEU A 16 -0.28 -6.34 -19.94
CA LEU A 16 -0.79 -6.26 -18.57
C LEU A 16 -1.90 -7.29 -18.28
N THR A 17 -2.29 -8.14 -19.23
CA THR A 17 -3.36 -9.14 -19.04
C THR A 17 -3.15 -10.00 -17.79
N LEU A 18 -1.93 -10.52 -17.57
CA LEU A 18 -1.63 -11.32 -16.38
C LEU A 18 -1.72 -10.49 -15.10
N ALA A 19 -1.15 -9.28 -15.11
CA ALA A 19 -1.22 -8.35 -13.98
C ALA A 19 -2.68 -8.05 -13.60
N TYR A 20 -3.55 -7.76 -14.57
CA TYR A 20 -4.98 -7.56 -14.32
C TYR A 20 -5.66 -8.79 -13.72
N ARG A 21 -5.36 -9.99 -14.20
CA ARG A 21 -5.94 -11.23 -13.66
C ARG A 21 -5.53 -11.45 -12.21
N LEU A 22 -4.23 -11.32 -11.90
CA LEU A 22 -3.72 -11.47 -10.54
C LEU A 22 -4.30 -10.40 -9.60
N SER A 23 -4.35 -9.13 -10.04
CA SER A 23 -4.93 -8.06 -9.22
C SER A 23 -6.43 -8.18 -9.01
N LEU A 24 -7.18 -8.71 -9.99
CA LEU A 24 -8.60 -9.04 -9.79
C LEU A 24 -8.79 -10.16 -8.77
N ALA A 25 -7.91 -11.17 -8.77
CA ALA A 25 -7.93 -12.22 -7.75
C ALA A 25 -7.62 -11.65 -6.36
N VAL A 26 -6.63 -10.76 -6.24
CA VAL A 26 -6.33 -10.01 -5.00
C VAL A 26 -7.54 -9.20 -4.54
N ALA A 27 -8.16 -8.43 -5.43
CA ALA A 27 -9.35 -7.64 -5.12
C ALA A 27 -10.52 -8.52 -4.65
N ALA A 28 -10.73 -9.68 -5.28
CA ALA A 28 -11.74 -10.64 -4.86
C ALA A 28 -11.43 -11.24 -3.48
N LEU A 29 -10.16 -11.55 -3.20
CA LEU A 29 -9.74 -12.03 -1.88
C LEU A 29 -9.96 -10.96 -0.80
N MET A 30 -9.62 -9.70 -1.05
CA MET A 30 -9.93 -8.59 -0.12
C MET A 30 -11.44 -8.46 0.10
N ALA A 31 -12.22 -8.52 -0.98
CA ALA A 31 -13.68 -8.42 -0.92
C ALA A 31 -14.37 -9.60 -0.20
N VAL A 32 -13.65 -10.70 0.08
CA VAL A 32 -14.16 -11.84 0.85
C VAL A 32 -13.56 -11.88 2.25
N ALA A 33 -12.24 -11.68 2.37
CA ALA A 33 -11.52 -11.75 3.63
C ALA A 33 -11.93 -10.63 4.58
N SER A 34 -12.04 -9.38 4.12
CA SER A 34 -12.37 -8.25 5.00
C SER A 34 -13.80 -8.30 5.53
N PRO A 35 -14.86 -8.60 4.73
CA PRO A 35 -16.20 -8.78 5.29
C PRO A 35 -16.28 -9.99 6.22
N ALA A 36 -15.58 -11.09 5.92
CA ALA A 36 -15.53 -12.24 6.80
C ALA A 36 -14.82 -11.91 8.13
N GLY A 37 -13.74 -11.13 8.09
CA GLY A 37 -13.06 -10.57 9.25
C GLY A 37 -13.98 -9.69 10.11
N VAL A 38 -14.74 -8.78 9.50
CA VAL A 38 -15.74 -7.96 10.21
C VAL A 38 -16.82 -8.82 10.84
N VAL A 39 -17.44 -9.74 10.09
CA VAL A 39 -18.56 -10.58 10.58
C VAL A 39 -18.10 -11.47 11.73
N MET A 40 -16.97 -12.17 11.54
CA MET A 40 -16.45 -13.05 12.58
C MET A 40 -15.92 -12.26 13.77
N GLY A 41 -15.32 -11.10 13.53
CA GLY A 41 -14.88 -10.17 14.56
C GLY A 41 -16.00 -9.71 15.48
N ILE A 42 -17.14 -9.30 14.90
CA ILE A 42 -18.35 -8.95 15.66
C ILE A 42 -18.93 -10.18 16.37
N ALA A 43 -18.85 -11.36 15.77
CA ALA A 43 -19.38 -12.61 16.33
C ALA A 43 -18.52 -13.23 17.44
N GLY A 44 -17.38 -12.62 17.80
CA GLY A 44 -16.54 -13.05 18.92
C GLY A 44 -15.21 -13.70 18.53
N LEU A 45 -14.88 -13.80 17.24
CA LEU A 45 -13.52 -14.18 16.77
C LEU A 45 -12.45 -13.26 17.38
N TYR A 46 -12.84 -12.00 17.65
CA TYR A 46 -12.02 -10.94 18.22
C TYR A 46 -12.54 -10.48 19.60
N GLY A 47 -13.19 -11.37 20.37
CA GLY A 47 -13.70 -11.05 21.72
C GLY A 47 -12.63 -11.21 22.82
N ALA A 48 -12.87 -10.59 23.99
CA ALA A 48 -12.01 -10.75 25.18
C ALA A 48 -12.21 -12.10 25.90
N ASP A 49 -13.27 -12.85 25.58
CA ASP A 49 -13.53 -14.16 26.16
C ASP A 49 -12.64 -15.23 25.48
N PRO A 50 -11.70 -15.87 26.22
CA PRO A 50 -10.78 -16.86 25.68
C PRO A 50 -11.46 -18.07 25.02
N LYS A 51 -12.72 -18.36 25.42
CA LYS A 51 -13.51 -19.46 24.84
C LYS A 51 -14.15 -19.09 23.51
N LEU A 52 -14.45 -17.81 23.28
CA LEU A 52 -15.02 -17.29 22.03
C LEU A 52 -13.91 -16.92 21.03
N ALA A 53 -12.74 -16.49 21.51
CA ALA A 53 -11.58 -16.10 20.70
C ALA A 53 -10.79 -17.29 20.12
N LEU A 54 -11.40 -18.47 19.91
CA LEU A 54 -10.75 -19.69 19.38
C LEU A 54 -9.43 -20.09 20.08
N GLY A 55 -9.26 -19.75 21.37
CA GLY A 55 -8.09 -20.16 22.17
C GLY A 55 -6.99 -19.11 22.33
N VAL A 56 -7.27 -17.83 22.05
CA VAL A 56 -6.33 -16.72 22.25
C VAL A 56 -6.31 -16.25 23.71
N THR A 57 -5.13 -15.99 24.26
CA THR A 57 -4.97 -15.46 25.63
C THR A 57 -5.15 -13.93 25.63
N GLU A 58 -5.69 -13.36 26.72
CA GLU A 58 -6.05 -11.92 26.82
C GLU A 58 -4.91 -10.96 26.44
N ALA A 59 -3.65 -11.36 26.61
CA ALA A 59 -2.46 -10.57 26.27
C ALA A 59 -2.19 -10.47 24.75
N GLU A 60 -2.60 -11.46 23.96
CA GLU A 60 -2.46 -11.47 22.49
C GLU A 60 -3.72 -10.89 21.81
N ALA A 61 -4.87 -11.05 22.47
CA ALA A 61 -6.17 -10.64 21.98
C ALA A 61 -6.50 -9.15 22.26
N GLY A 62 -6.23 -8.63 23.45
CA GLY A 62 -6.83 -7.36 23.89
C GLY A 62 -6.44 -6.12 23.07
N LEU A 63 -5.23 -6.09 22.49
CA LEU A 63 -4.69 -4.91 21.81
C LEU A 63 -4.76 -4.99 20.27
N LEU A 64 -4.66 -6.20 19.70
CA LEU A 64 -4.70 -6.45 18.24
C LEU A 64 -6.14 -6.42 17.68
N LEU A 65 -7.14 -6.79 18.48
CA LEU A 65 -8.47 -7.18 18.00
C LEU A 65 -9.37 -6.01 17.52
N PRO A 66 -9.50 -4.88 18.25
CA PRO A 66 -10.26 -3.73 17.76
C PRO A 66 -9.61 -3.07 16.52
N GLY A 67 -8.28 -3.12 16.44
CA GLY A 67 -7.51 -2.58 15.33
C GLY A 67 -7.73 -3.33 14.02
N LEU A 68 -7.77 -4.68 14.07
CA LEU A 68 -8.01 -5.52 12.89
C LEU A 68 -9.40 -5.34 12.30
N LEU A 69 -10.43 -5.16 13.14
CA LEU A 69 -11.79 -4.86 12.66
C LEU A 69 -11.85 -3.49 11.97
N GLY A 70 -11.24 -2.47 12.57
CA GLY A 70 -11.15 -1.15 11.96
C GLY A 70 -10.38 -1.16 10.65
N GLN A 71 -9.36 -2.00 10.56
CA GLN A 71 -8.60 -2.21 9.34
C GLN A 71 -9.42 -2.89 8.25
N ASP A 72 -10.18 -3.95 8.56
CA ASP A 72 -11.04 -4.62 7.55
C ASP A 72 -12.07 -3.65 6.96
N ILE A 73 -12.64 -2.76 7.79
CA ILE A 73 -13.55 -1.71 7.31
C ILE A 73 -12.79 -0.72 6.42
N PHE A 74 -11.58 -0.33 6.82
CA PHE A 74 -10.74 0.57 6.01
C PHE A 74 -10.34 -0.05 4.67
N ASP A 75 -10.03 -1.35 4.64
CA ASP A 75 -9.72 -2.09 3.42
C ASP A 75 -10.91 -2.08 2.46
N LEU A 76 -12.13 -2.27 2.97
CA LEU A 76 -13.35 -2.20 2.15
C LEU A 76 -13.66 -0.78 1.67
N ALA A 77 -13.47 0.21 2.53
CA ALA A 77 -13.83 1.61 2.25
C ALA A 77 -12.79 2.34 1.40
N VAL A 78 -11.51 1.97 1.50
CA VAL A 78 -10.38 2.69 0.91
C VAL A 78 -9.46 1.76 0.14
N GLY A 79 -8.94 0.69 0.76
CA GLY A 79 -7.94 -0.19 0.14
C GLY A 79 -8.39 -0.80 -1.20
N LEU A 80 -9.55 -1.47 -1.18
CA LEU A 80 -10.16 -2.11 -2.34
C LEU A 80 -10.58 -1.09 -3.42
N PRO A 81 -11.27 0.03 -3.09
CA PRO A 81 -11.53 1.10 -4.06
C PRO A 81 -10.27 1.69 -4.69
N VAL A 82 -9.19 1.86 -3.93
CA VAL A 82 -7.91 2.37 -4.46
C VAL A 82 -7.28 1.36 -5.43
N LEU A 83 -7.30 0.06 -5.11
CA LEU A 83 -6.83 -1.00 -6.02
C LEU A 83 -7.65 -1.02 -7.32
N LEU A 84 -8.97 -1.10 -7.23
CA LEU A 84 -9.85 -1.12 -8.41
C LEU A 84 -9.76 0.19 -9.22
N GLY A 85 -9.68 1.33 -8.53
CA GLY A 85 -9.55 2.65 -9.13
C GLY A 85 -8.23 2.82 -9.88
N SER A 86 -7.11 2.39 -9.31
CA SER A 86 -5.80 2.44 -9.97
C SER A 86 -5.76 1.56 -11.23
N MET A 87 -6.30 0.33 -11.14
CA MET A 87 -6.46 -0.57 -12.29
C MET A 87 -7.34 0.03 -13.38
N TRP A 88 -8.50 0.59 -13.02
CA TRP A 88 -9.40 1.21 -13.98
C TRP A 88 -8.78 2.43 -14.65
N LEU A 89 -8.06 3.25 -13.88
CA LEU A 89 -7.37 4.43 -14.39
C LEU A 89 -6.21 4.03 -15.33
N ALA A 90 -5.48 2.96 -15.01
CA ALA A 90 -4.47 2.37 -15.88
C ALA A 90 -5.09 1.85 -17.20
N ARG A 91 -6.25 1.16 -17.14
CA ARG A 91 -6.99 0.72 -18.35
C ARG A 91 -7.39 1.88 -19.25
N ARG A 92 -7.63 3.06 -18.68
CA ARG A 92 -7.93 4.30 -19.42
C ARG A 92 -6.69 5.03 -19.95
N GLY A 93 -5.51 4.42 -19.87
CA GLY A 93 -4.27 5.02 -20.38
C GLY A 93 -3.66 6.07 -19.45
N SER A 94 -4.07 6.16 -18.18
CA SER A 94 -3.53 7.16 -17.25
C SER A 94 -2.28 6.64 -16.52
N LEU A 95 -1.19 7.39 -16.67
CA LEU A 95 0.09 7.11 -16.04
C LEU A 95 -0.02 7.10 -14.50
N VAL A 96 -0.88 7.96 -13.94
CA VAL A 96 -1.13 7.97 -12.49
C VAL A 96 -1.71 6.63 -12.05
N GLY A 97 -2.70 6.10 -12.76
CA GLY A 97 -3.28 4.80 -12.45
C GLY A 97 -2.24 3.69 -12.48
N LEU A 98 -1.40 3.68 -13.53
CA LEU A 98 -0.34 2.70 -13.71
C LEU A 98 0.71 2.72 -12.57
N LEU A 99 1.09 3.91 -12.09
CA LEU A 99 2.11 4.06 -11.04
C LEU A 99 1.55 3.86 -9.61
N LEU A 100 0.25 4.09 -9.40
CA LEU A 100 -0.42 3.83 -8.12
C LEU A 100 -0.74 2.35 -7.92
N TRP A 101 -1.01 1.62 -9.01
CA TRP A 101 -1.38 0.20 -8.97
C TRP A 101 -0.39 -0.70 -8.19
N PRO A 102 0.94 -0.66 -8.40
CA PRO A 102 1.86 -1.48 -7.61
C PRO A 102 1.83 -1.10 -6.13
N GLY A 103 1.57 0.17 -5.79
CA GLY A 103 1.39 0.60 -4.40
C GLY A 103 0.14 0.01 -3.75
N ALA A 104 -0.98 -0.01 -4.46
CA ALA A 104 -2.22 -0.61 -3.95
C ALA A 104 -2.08 -2.13 -3.72
N LEU A 105 -1.33 -2.82 -4.58
CA LEU A 105 -0.99 -4.23 -4.38
C LEU A 105 -0.01 -4.43 -3.23
N PHE A 106 0.97 -3.53 -3.08
CA PHE A 106 1.92 -3.57 -1.97
C PHE A 106 1.24 -3.31 -0.62
N TYR A 107 0.22 -2.45 -0.60
CA TYR A 107 -0.64 -2.24 0.55
C TYR A 107 -1.39 -3.53 0.94
N ALA A 108 -2.01 -4.20 -0.03
CA ALA A 108 -2.69 -5.48 0.21
C ALA A 108 -1.71 -6.58 0.67
N LEU A 109 -0.49 -6.60 0.13
CA LEU A 109 0.59 -7.47 0.58
C LEU A 109 0.95 -7.21 2.04
N TYR A 110 1.18 -5.94 2.39
CA TYR A 110 1.61 -5.52 3.72
C TYR A 110 0.58 -5.90 4.79
N TRP A 111 -0.67 -5.49 4.60
CA TRP A 111 -1.73 -5.83 5.55
C TRP A 111 -2.03 -7.32 5.55
N GLY A 112 -2.07 -7.97 4.38
CA GLY A 112 -2.20 -9.42 4.31
C GLY A 112 -1.10 -10.15 5.10
N LEU A 113 0.13 -9.65 5.10
CA LEU A 113 1.23 -10.22 5.87
C LEU A 113 1.03 -9.99 7.38
N LEU A 114 0.60 -8.80 7.79
CA LEU A 114 0.23 -8.53 9.18
C LEU A 114 -0.85 -9.49 9.68
N TYR A 115 -1.89 -9.74 8.89
CA TYR A 115 -2.89 -10.77 9.22
C TYR A 115 -2.27 -12.16 9.24
N LEU A 116 -1.40 -12.51 8.29
CA LEU A 116 -0.80 -13.84 8.19
C LEU A 116 0.08 -14.19 9.41
N VAL A 117 0.80 -13.22 9.97
CA VAL A 117 1.71 -13.43 11.10
C VAL A 117 1.15 -13.01 12.44
N GLY A 118 0.12 -12.15 12.46
CA GLY A 118 -0.47 -11.57 13.66
C GLY A 118 -1.89 -12.00 13.97
N ALA A 119 -2.67 -12.46 12.98
CA ALA A 119 -4.04 -12.90 13.25
C ALA A 119 -4.08 -14.35 13.80
N PRO A 120 -5.06 -14.68 14.65
CA PRO A 120 -5.25 -16.04 15.13
C PRO A 120 -5.45 -17.06 14.00
N PHE A 121 -4.93 -18.27 14.19
CA PHE A 121 -5.08 -19.33 13.21
C PHE A 121 -6.57 -19.70 13.07
N SER A 122 -7.12 -19.49 11.88
CA SER A 122 -8.53 -19.66 11.58
C SER A 122 -8.72 -20.03 10.10
N ALA A 123 -9.96 -20.26 9.67
CA ALA A 123 -10.26 -20.48 8.25
C ALA A 123 -9.80 -19.31 7.34
N LEU A 124 -9.69 -18.08 7.88
CA LEU A 124 -9.18 -16.92 7.15
C LEU A 124 -7.71 -17.04 6.77
N PHE A 125 -6.94 -17.88 7.47
CA PHE A 125 -5.56 -18.18 7.09
C PHE A 125 -5.47 -18.66 5.63
N LEU A 126 -6.44 -19.46 5.17
CA LEU A 126 -6.52 -19.95 3.79
C LEU A 126 -6.80 -18.84 2.78
N LEU A 127 -7.28 -17.66 3.21
CA LEU A 127 -7.45 -16.47 2.38
C LEU A 127 -6.24 -15.55 2.45
N TYR A 128 -5.61 -15.41 3.62
CA TYR A 128 -4.43 -14.55 3.82
C TYR A 128 -3.23 -15.06 3.03
N VAL A 129 -2.98 -16.38 3.00
CA VAL A 129 -1.87 -16.97 2.22
C VAL A 129 -1.93 -16.63 0.72
N PRO A 130 -3.03 -16.90 -0.01
CA PRO A 130 -3.14 -16.52 -1.40
C PRO A 130 -3.19 -15.00 -1.58
N LEU A 131 -3.75 -14.24 -0.63
CA LEU A 131 -3.77 -12.77 -0.70
C LEU A 131 -2.34 -12.20 -0.72
N VAL A 132 -1.48 -12.64 0.21
CA VAL A 132 -0.08 -12.22 0.29
C VAL A 132 0.69 -12.63 -0.96
N THR A 133 0.63 -13.92 -1.31
CA THR A 133 1.41 -14.45 -2.44
C THR A 133 0.99 -13.85 -3.79
N LEU A 134 -0.31 -13.75 -4.07
CA LEU A 134 -0.80 -13.14 -5.30
C LEU A 134 -0.53 -11.63 -5.33
N SER A 135 -0.60 -10.92 -4.20
CA SER A 135 -0.24 -9.50 -4.14
C SER A 135 1.24 -9.28 -4.46
N ALA A 136 2.13 -10.12 -3.94
CA ALA A 136 3.55 -10.08 -4.27
C ALA A 136 3.79 -10.31 -5.78
N TYR A 137 3.25 -11.41 -6.32
CA TYR A 137 3.43 -11.73 -7.75
C TYR A 137 2.78 -10.70 -8.67
N ALA A 138 1.61 -10.17 -8.31
CA ALA A 138 0.96 -9.10 -9.06
C ALA A 138 1.80 -7.82 -9.04
N THR A 139 2.38 -7.46 -7.89
CA THR A 139 3.25 -6.28 -7.76
C THR A 139 4.46 -6.41 -8.69
N VAL A 140 5.13 -7.57 -8.65
CA VAL A 140 6.26 -7.87 -9.54
C VAL A 140 5.83 -7.84 -11.01
N ALA A 141 4.67 -8.42 -11.35
CA ALA A 141 4.15 -8.42 -12.71
C ALA A 141 3.88 -7.00 -13.22
N VAL A 142 3.27 -6.13 -12.41
CA VAL A 142 3.01 -4.73 -12.79
C VAL A 142 4.33 -3.96 -12.93
N VAL A 143 5.19 -3.98 -11.90
CA VAL A 143 6.45 -3.22 -11.90
C VAL A 143 7.37 -3.63 -13.07
N SER A 144 7.48 -4.94 -13.34
CA SER A 144 8.30 -5.46 -14.43
C SER A 144 7.71 -5.24 -15.82
N SER A 145 6.45 -4.81 -15.93
CA SER A 145 5.81 -4.50 -17.20
C SER A 145 5.95 -3.02 -17.59
N ILE A 146 6.33 -2.15 -16.65
CA ILE A 146 6.44 -0.70 -16.88
C ILE A 146 7.80 -0.37 -17.50
N ASP A 147 7.82 0.37 -18.61
CA ASP A 147 9.03 0.97 -19.17
C ASP A 147 9.53 2.06 -18.22
N GLY A 148 10.57 1.73 -17.46
CA GLY A 148 11.15 2.62 -16.48
C GLY A 148 11.80 3.85 -17.10
N GLU A 149 12.40 3.75 -18.29
CA GLU A 149 13.10 4.87 -18.93
C GLU A 149 12.08 5.81 -19.61
N GLY A 150 11.02 5.26 -20.20
CA GLY A 150 9.85 6.03 -20.63
C GLY A 150 9.21 6.78 -19.47
N THR A 151 9.02 6.11 -18.33
CA THR A 151 8.47 6.73 -17.11
C THR A 151 9.37 7.85 -16.58
N ARG A 152 10.68 7.59 -16.49
CA ARG A 152 11.68 8.58 -16.08
C ARG A 152 11.70 9.80 -17.01
N ARG A 153 11.65 9.63 -18.33
CA ARG A 153 11.61 10.74 -19.29
C ARG A 153 10.36 11.61 -19.10
N ARG A 154 9.21 10.99 -18.85
CA ARG A 154 7.93 11.68 -18.64
C ARG A 154 7.83 12.43 -17.32
N LEU A 155 8.53 11.97 -16.28
CA LEU A 155 8.48 12.55 -14.93
C LEU A 155 9.72 13.35 -14.53
N GLY A 156 10.85 13.17 -15.23
CA GLY A 156 12.17 13.66 -14.83
C GLY A 156 12.31 15.18 -14.74
N GLY A 157 11.40 15.94 -15.34
CA GLY A 157 11.34 17.40 -15.24
C GLY A 157 10.21 17.93 -14.34
N ALA A 158 9.29 17.08 -13.87
CA ALA A 158 8.06 17.52 -13.21
C ALA A 158 7.93 17.07 -11.75
N ALA A 159 8.53 15.93 -11.38
CA ALA A 159 8.62 15.49 -9.99
C ALA A 159 10.03 15.77 -9.44
N PRO A 160 10.19 16.42 -8.27
CA PRO A 160 11.48 16.67 -7.67
C PRO A 160 12.04 15.35 -7.09
N ALA A 161 12.58 14.49 -7.95
CA ALA A 161 12.95 13.11 -7.63
C ALA A 161 13.90 12.98 -6.42
N ARG A 162 14.85 13.90 -6.26
CA ARG A 162 15.71 13.92 -5.07
C ARG A 162 14.92 14.24 -3.80
N LEU A 163 14.08 15.27 -3.82
CA LEU A 163 13.26 15.60 -2.66
C LEU A 163 12.37 14.42 -2.26
N VAL A 164 11.65 13.84 -3.23
CA VAL A 164 10.73 12.73 -2.96
C VAL A 164 11.47 11.45 -2.54
N GLY A 165 12.57 11.12 -3.21
CA GLY A 165 13.42 9.99 -2.81
C GLY A 165 14.01 10.17 -1.41
N GLY A 166 14.35 11.41 -1.05
CA GLY A 166 14.87 11.76 0.27
C GLY A 166 13.81 11.64 1.36
N ILE A 167 12.59 12.08 1.08
CA ILE A 167 11.44 11.86 1.97
C ILE A 167 11.24 10.36 2.22
N LEU A 168 11.20 9.53 1.17
CA LEU A 168 11.07 8.07 1.33
C LEU A 168 12.21 7.48 2.18
N VAL A 169 13.46 7.85 1.91
CA VAL A 169 14.61 7.35 2.69
C VAL A 169 14.53 7.79 4.15
N VAL A 170 14.23 9.06 4.42
CA VAL A 170 14.11 9.58 5.80
C VAL A 170 12.97 8.89 6.53
N LEU A 171 11.79 8.77 5.92
CA LEU A 171 10.65 8.08 6.54
C LEU A 171 10.97 6.60 6.78
N GLY A 172 11.61 5.92 5.84
CA GLY A 172 12.06 4.53 6.01
C GLY A 172 13.08 4.35 7.14
N LEU A 173 14.03 5.28 7.29
CA LEU A 173 14.99 5.27 8.40
C LEU A 173 14.33 5.58 9.74
N LEU A 174 13.32 6.46 9.77
CA LEU A 174 12.55 6.75 10.97
C LEU A 174 11.75 5.52 11.43
N THR A 175 11.07 4.84 10.51
CA THR A 175 10.38 3.57 10.78
C THR A 175 11.35 2.51 11.27
N LEU A 176 12.49 2.34 10.59
CA LEU A 176 13.55 1.43 11.05
C LEU A 176 14.04 1.77 12.47
N GLY A 177 14.24 3.05 12.77
CA GLY A 177 14.63 3.50 14.10
C GLY A 177 13.56 3.26 15.16
N GLN A 178 12.28 3.41 14.80
CA GLN A 178 11.14 3.11 15.67
C GLN A 178 11.06 1.61 15.99
N ASP A 179 11.17 0.75 14.97
CA ASP A 179 11.02 -0.70 15.12
C ASP A 179 12.25 -1.36 15.73
N ALA A 180 13.44 -0.98 15.27
CA ALA A 180 14.70 -1.58 15.68
C ALA A 180 15.36 -0.90 16.88
N GLY A 181 14.93 0.30 17.29
CA GLY A 181 15.65 1.10 18.28
C GLY A 181 15.45 0.66 19.73
N GLY A 182 14.24 0.78 20.25
CA GLY A 182 13.99 0.69 21.71
C GLY A 182 13.55 -0.69 22.17
N ALA A 183 12.37 -1.11 21.73
CA ALA A 183 11.70 -2.32 22.22
C ALA A 183 12.36 -3.60 21.69
N LEU A 184 12.74 -3.66 20.41
CA LEU A 184 13.40 -4.84 19.84
C LEU A 184 14.78 -5.09 20.46
N VAL A 185 15.62 -4.05 20.60
CA VAL A 185 16.95 -4.17 21.21
C VAL A 185 16.84 -4.52 22.69
N THR A 186 15.90 -3.92 23.41
CA THR A 186 15.67 -4.22 24.83
C THR A 186 15.14 -5.65 25.03
N ALA A 187 14.24 -6.11 24.16
CA ALA A 187 13.77 -7.49 24.16
C ALA A 187 14.89 -8.50 23.91
N LEU A 188 15.74 -8.24 22.90
CA LEU A 188 16.87 -9.11 22.57
C LEU A 188 17.99 -9.08 23.61
N ALA A 189 18.22 -7.94 24.27
CA ALA A 189 19.31 -7.78 25.24
C ALA A 189 18.96 -8.31 26.64
N ASN A 190 17.69 -8.19 27.06
CA ASN A 190 17.26 -8.50 28.42
C ASN A 190 16.33 -9.71 28.53
N ASP A 191 16.11 -10.44 27.43
CA ASP A 191 15.09 -11.50 27.33
C ASP A 191 13.71 -11.01 27.82
N ALA A 192 13.45 -9.71 27.60
CA ALA A 192 12.26 -9.05 28.09
C ALA A 192 11.04 -9.50 27.26
N PRO A 193 9.86 -9.66 27.88
CA PRO A 193 8.64 -10.02 27.16
C PRO A 193 8.38 -9.01 26.03
N VAL A 194 8.32 -9.50 24.79
CA VAL A 194 7.95 -8.70 23.63
C VAL A 194 6.44 -8.50 23.66
N ASP A 195 5.99 -7.27 23.43
CA ASP A 195 4.57 -6.99 23.19
C ASP A 195 4.10 -7.82 21.98
N PRO A 196 3.14 -8.75 22.15
CA PRO A 196 2.62 -9.57 21.06
C PRO A 196 2.08 -8.73 19.88
N ALA A 197 1.62 -7.50 20.14
CA ALA A 197 1.11 -6.61 19.10
C ALA A 197 2.23 -5.97 18.24
N ALA A 198 3.42 -5.78 18.81
CA ALA A 198 4.54 -5.15 18.11
C ALA A 198 5.27 -6.11 17.17
N ARG A 199 5.26 -7.42 17.48
CA ARG A 199 6.01 -8.43 16.73
C ARG A 199 5.56 -8.57 15.26
N PRO A 200 4.25 -8.65 14.92
CA PRO A 200 3.80 -8.69 13.53
C PRO A 200 4.22 -7.48 12.70
N VAL A 201 4.20 -6.30 13.33
CA VAL A 201 4.65 -5.03 12.72
C VAL A 201 6.13 -5.10 12.41
N TRP A 202 6.98 -5.44 13.39
CA TRP A 202 8.43 -5.57 13.14
C TRP A 202 8.77 -6.59 12.06
N ILE A 203 8.06 -7.71 12.01
CA ILE A 203 8.27 -8.71 10.94
C ILE A 203 7.95 -8.11 9.57
N SER A 204 6.81 -7.43 9.45
CA SER A 204 6.34 -6.88 8.18
C SER A 204 7.20 -5.72 7.71
N ASP A 205 7.54 -4.82 8.63
CA ASP A 205 8.29 -3.60 8.37
C ASP A 205 9.75 -3.94 8.02
N LEU A 206 10.42 -4.76 8.83
CA LEU A 206 11.83 -5.11 8.61
C LEU A 206 12.05 -6.07 7.45
N ALA A 207 11.11 -6.98 7.17
CA ALA A 207 11.26 -7.95 6.08
C ALA A 207 10.93 -7.36 4.71
N ILE A 208 9.94 -6.45 4.64
CA ILE A 208 9.37 -6.03 3.35
C ILE A 208 9.28 -4.52 3.23
N GLU A 209 8.61 -3.84 4.15
CA GLU A 209 8.23 -2.42 3.97
C GLU A 209 9.43 -1.49 3.94
N VAL A 210 10.26 -1.50 5.00
CA VAL A 210 11.45 -0.66 5.14
C VAL A 210 12.46 -0.94 4.02
N PRO A 211 12.83 -2.20 3.70
CA PRO A 211 13.71 -2.47 2.56
C PRO A 211 13.18 -1.91 1.24
N ALA A 212 11.87 -2.05 0.96
CA ALA A 212 11.27 -1.56 -0.28
C ALA A 212 11.28 -0.02 -0.36
N VAL A 213 10.94 0.66 0.75
CA VAL A 213 10.91 2.12 0.83
C VAL A 213 12.31 2.72 0.75
N LEU A 214 13.28 2.14 1.46
CA LEU A 214 14.68 2.58 1.40
C LEU A 214 15.27 2.37 0.00
N ALA A 215 15.09 1.19 -0.60
CA ALA A 215 15.60 0.89 -1.93
C ALA A 215 14.92 1.77 -3.00
N GLY A 216 13.59 1.88 -2.96
CA GLY A 216 12.83 2.71 -3.89
C GLY A 216 13.16 4.20 -3.76
N GLY A 217 13.27 4.69 -2.53
CA GLY A 217 13.68 6.06 -2.22
C GLY A 217 15.10 6.36 -2.68
N ALA A 218 16.07 5.47 -2.42
CA ALA A 218 17.45 5.61 -2.86
C ALA A 218 17.57 5.59 -4.40
N LEU A 219 16.86 4.67 -5.07
CA LEU A 219 16.82 4.62 -6.53
C LEU A 219 16.21 5.89 -7.13
N LEU A 220 15.16 6.43 -6.53
CA LEU A 220 14.55 7.68 -6.97
C LEU A 220 15.46 8.89 -6.72
N TRP A 221 16.16 8.94 -5.58
CA TRP A 221 17.17 9.95 -5.28
C TRP A 221 18.30 9.96 -6.32
N LEU A 222 18.76 8.77 -6.69
CA LEU A 222 19.76 8.55 -7.74
C LEU A 222 19.19 8.74 -9.16
N ARG A 223 17.90 9.10 -9.28
CA ARG A 223 17.18 9.30 -10.55
C ARG A 223 17.24 8.06 -11.47
N LYS A 224 17.23 6.86 -10.89
CA LYS A 224 17.21 5.60 -11.63
C LYS A 224 15.77 5.28 -12.11
N PRO A 225 15.61 4.63 -13.27
CA PRO A 225 14.30 4.29 -13.85
C PRO A 225 13.32 3.63 -12.87
N LEU A 226 13.79 2.59 -12.17
CA LEU A 226 12.97 1.83 -11.23
C LEU A 226 12.46 2.68 -10.05
N GLY A 227 13.21 3.71 -9.64
CA GLY A 227 12.75 4.65 -8.61
C GLY A 227 11.55 5.48 -9.04
N TYR A 228 11.45 5.84 -10.32
CA TYR A 228 10.27 6.54 -10.86
C TYR A 228 9.06 5.63 -11.02
N VAL A 229 9.30 4.33 -11.27
CA VAL A 229 8.24 3.32 -11.34
C VAL A 229 7.67 3.03 -9.95
N ALA A 230 8.54 2.82 -8.96
CA ALA A 230 8.13 2.43 -7.61
C ALA A 230 7.68 3.61 -6.74
N GLY A 231 8.22 4.81 -6.94
CA GLY A 231 8.08 5.92 -6.00
C GLY A 231 6.64 6.33 -5.67
N ALA A 232 5.77 6.45 -6.68
CA ALA A 232 4.37 6.80 -6.46
C ALA A 232 3.60 5.69 -5.73
N GLY A 233 3.86 4.42 -6.08
CA GLY A 233 3.26 3.28 -5.42
C GLY A 233 3.69 3.14 -3.96
N LEU A 234 4.99 3.30 -3.68
CA LEU A 234 5.52 3.30 -2.33
C LEU A 234 4.92 4.43 -1.49
N LEU A 235 4.88 5.67 -2.01
CA LEU A 235 4.23 6.79 -1.31
C LEU A 235 2.74 6.57 -1.04
N LEU A 236 2.02 5.95 -1.98
CA LEU A 236 0.61 5.61 -1.79
C LEU A 236 0.46 4.63 -0.63
N GLN A 237 1.22 3.53 -0.66
CA GLN A 237 1.16 2.50 0.37
C GLN A 237 1.59 3.06 1.74
N TYR A 238 2.77 3.68 1.80
CA TYR A 238 3.34 4.25 3.02
C TYR A 238 2.51 5.41 3.59
N GLY A 239 1.71 6.06 2.75
CA GLY A 239 0.73 7.06 3.18
C GLY A 239 -0.60 6.45 3.65
N LEU A 240 -1.07 5.36 3.04
CA LEU A 240 -2.31 4.70 3.42
C LEU A 240 -2.19 3.92 4.72
N THR A 241 -1.06 3.24 4.98
CA THR A 241 -0.83 2.46 6.20
C THR A 241 -1.11 3.25 7.48
N PRO A 242 -0.50 4.42 7.73
CA PRO A 242 -0.75 5.18 8.95
C PRO A 242 -2.16 5.77 9.03
N VAL A 243 -2.79 6.07 7.88
CA VAL A 243 -4.20 6.51 7.86
C VAL A 243 -5.14 5.37 8.25
N GLY A 244 -4.88 4.14 7.77
CA GLY A 244 -5.60 2.95 8.18
C GLY A 244 -5.46 2.69 9.67
N LEU A 245 -4.23 2.76 10.20
CA LEU A 245 -3.96 2.64 11.63
C LEU A 245 -4.72 3.70 12.45
N ALA A 246 -4.66 4.98 12.06
CA ALA A 246 -5.37 6.04 12.76
C ALA A 246 -6.90 5.85 12.72
N ALA A 247 -7.46 5.39 11.59
CA ALA A 247 -8.87 5.05 11.47
C ALA A 247 -9.26 3.87 12.36
N GLY A 248 -8.41 2.83 12.41
CA GLY A 248 -8.58 1.67 13.28
C GLY A 248 -8.54 2.05 14.77
N MET A 249 -7.59 2.90 15.17
CA MET A 249 -7.52 3.44 16.54
C MET A 249 -8.78 4.23 16.91
N GLY A 250 -9.27 5.08 15.99
CA GLY A 250 -10.49 5.86 16.21
C GLY A 250 -11.70 4.96 16.39
N LEU A 251 -11.85 3.94 15.54
CA LEU A 251 -12.95 2.98 15.67
C LEU A 251 -12.84 2.17 16.96
N ALA A 252 -11.64 1.68 17.29
CA ALA A 252 -11.37 0.95 18.51
C ALA A 252 -11.81 1.76 19.74
N SER A 253 -11.40 3.03 19.83
CA SER A 253 -11.79 3.94 20.91
C SER A 253 -13.30 4.10 21.04
N VAL A 254 -14.02 4.19 19.92
CA VAL A 254 -15.50 4.28 19.92
C VAL A 254 -16.14 2.97 20.40
N LEU A 255 -15.65 1.83 19.93
CA LEU A 255 -16.23 0.52 20.24
C LEU A 255 -15.98 0.09 21.69
N THR A 256 -14.80 0.38 22.23
CA THR A 256 -14.41 0.00 23.60
C THR A 256 -14.75 1.07 24.64
N GLY A 257 -15.06 2.29 24.20
CA GLY A 257 -15.18 3.46 25.07
C GLY A 257 -13.85 3.89 25.70
N SER A 258 -12.71 3.36 25.21
CA SER A 258 -11.38 3.74 25.71
C SER A 258 -10.95 5.10 25.16
N PRO A 259 -10.15 5.88 25.90
CA PRO A 259 -9.62 7.14 25.38
C PRO A 259 -8.73 6.89 24.16
N LEU A 260 -8.91 7.71 23.12
CA LEU A 260 -8.03 7.73 21.95
C LEU A 260 -6.70 8.38 22.33
N GLU A 261 -5.59 7.74 22.00
CA GLU A 261 -4.27 8.35 22.11
C GLU A 261 -4.06 9.37 20.96
N VAL A 262 -4.51 10.60 21.20
CA VAL A 262 -4.56 11.67 20.18
C VAL A 262 -3.17 11.99 19.63
N SER A 263 -2.12 11.95 20.46
CA SER A 263 -0.73 12.17 20.03
C SER A 263 -0.32 11.20 18.93
N THR A 264 -0.54 9.91 19.14
CA THR A 264 -0.20 8.85 18.18
C THR A 264 -1.02 8.99 16.90
N ALA A 265 -2.34 9.21 17.01
CA ALA A 265 -3.19 9.44 15.85
C ALA A 265 -2.74 10.65 15.01
N VAL A 266 -2.39 11.77 15.65
CA VAL A 266 -1.89 12.97 14.95
C VAL A 266 -0.57 12.70 14.24
N VAL A 267 0.38 12.01 14.88
CA VAL A 267 1.67 11.65 14.27
C VAL A 267 1.45 10.79 13.02
N LEU A 268 0.57 9.78 13.10
CA LEU A 268 0.23 8.93 11.95
C LEU A 268 -0.40 9.73 10.81
N LEU A 269 -1.35 10.62 11.11
CA LEU A 269 -1.99 11.46 10.09
C LEU A 269 -1.01 12.44 9.44
N VAL A 270 -0.09 13.03 10.21
CA VAL A 270 0.98 13.89 9.68
C VAL A 270 1.91 13.09 8.78
N PHE A 271 2.30 11.88 9.18
CA PHE A 271 3.11 10.98 8.36
C PHE A 271 2.43 10.67 7.02
N GLY A 272 1.15 10.30 7.06
CA GLY A 272 0.35 10.06 5.86
C GLY A 272 0.25 11.30 4.97
N ALA A 273 0.03 12.48 5.57
CA ALA A 273 -0.04 13.75 4.86
C ALA A 273 1.28 14.09 4.14
N VAL A 274 2.43 13.83 4.76
CA VAL A 274 3.75 14.01 4.12
C VAL A 274 3.89 13.10 2.90
N CYS A 275 3.47 11.83 3.01
CA CYS A 275 3.49 10.88 1.88
C CYS A 275 2.58 11.34 0.73
N PHE A 276 1.35 11.78 1.03
CA PHE A 276 0.43 12.26 0.00
C PHE A 276 0.85 13.60 -0.61
N ALA A 277 1.46 14.50 0.17
CA ALA A 277 2.05 15.73 -0.35
C ALA A 277 3.19 15.42 -1.33
N ALA A 278 4.04 14.45 -1.01
CA ALA A 278 5.08 13.98 -1.94
C ALA A 278 4.48 13.30 -3.19
N LEU A 279 3.40 12.53 -3.01
CA LEU A 279 2.69 11.86 -4.11
C LEU A 279 2.04 12.86 -5.07
N ALA A 280 1.57 14.00 -4.56
CA ALA A 280 0.99 15.04 -5.38
C ALA A 280 1.95 15.58 -6.46
N PHE A 281 3.27 15.53 -6.23
CA PHE A 281 4.25 15.88 -7.26
C PHE A 281 4.23 14.90 -8.44
N PHE A 282 4.11 13.59 -8.18
CA PHE A 282 3.97 12.57 -9.22
C PHE A 282 2.67 12.74 -10.00
N VAL A 283 1.56 12.98 -9.30
CA VAL A 283 0.24 13.19 -9.93
C VAL A 283 0.25 14.42 -10.82
N ARG A 284 0.81 15.55 -10.34
CA ARG A 284 0.92 16.79 -11.12
C ARG A 284 1.83 16.59 -12.33
N GLY A 285 2.97 15.92 -12.17
CA GLY A 285 3.89 15.65 -13.26
C GLY A 285 3.29 14.76 -14.34
N ALA A 286 2.61 13.68 -13.96
CA ALA A 286 1.93 12.80 -14.91
C ALA A 286 0.81 13.51 -15.68
N ARG A 287 0.04 14.39 -15.02
CA ARG A 287 -1.01 15.18 -15.68
C ARG A 287 -0.46 16.21 -16.66
N ALA A 288 0.60 16.94 -16.28
CA ALA A 288 1.21 17.95 -17.14
C ALA A 288 1.77 17.36 -18.44
N THR A 289 2.33 16.15 -18.38
CA THR A 289 2.81 15.43 -19.56
C THR A 289 1.66 14.97 -20.46
N GLY A 290 0.54 14.51 -19.87
CA GLY A 290 -0.66 14.14 -20.62
C GLY A 290 -1.25 15.29 -21.42
N THR A 291 -1.34 16.50 -20.83
CA THR A 291 -1.88 17.68 -21.53
C THR A 291 -1.00 18.12 -22.70
N ARG A 292 0.33 18.02 -22.57
CA ARG A 292 1.28 18.36 -23.64
C ARG A 292 1.17 17.41 -24.83
N ASN A 293 1.02 16.11 -24.61
CA ASN A 293 0.85 15.14 -25.70
C ASN A 293 -0.44 15.40 -26.48
N VAL A 294 -1.56 15.67 -25.79
CA VAL A 294 -2.85 15.98 -26.45
C VAL A 294 -2.75 17.24 -27.31
N ALA A 295 -2.10 18.30 -26.80
CA ALA A 295 -1.90 19.54 -27.56
C ALA A 295 -1.03 19.35 -28.82
N ALA A 296 0.07 18.59 -28.71
CA ALA A 296 0.95 18.30 -29.85
C ALA A 296 0.22 17.49 -30.95
N THR A 297 -0.56 16.47 -30.54
CA THR A 297 -1.32 15.64 -31.48
C THR A 297 -2.46 16.42 -32.16
N GLY A 298 -3.02 17.43 -31.48
CA GLY A 298 -4.04 18.33 -32.04
C GLY A 298 -3.46 19.26 -33.10
N ALA A 299 -2.28 19.84 -32.84
CA ALA A 299 -1.59 20.73 -33.78
C ALA A 299 -1.18 20.00 -35.08
N GLU A 300 -0.64 18.78 -34.99
CA GLU A 300 -0.32 17.98 -36.18
C GLU A 300 -1.56 17.64 -37.01
N ARG A 301 -2.73 17.47 -36.38
CA ARG A 301 -3.99 17.20 -37.11
C ARG A 301 -4.54 18.44 -37.82
N GLU A 302 -4.39 19.63 -37.24
CA GLU A 302 -4.78 20.89 -37.90
C GLU A 302 -3.87 21.21 -39.09
N GLU A 303 -2.57 20.90 -38.99
CA GLU A 303 -1.61 21.08 -40.09
C GLU A 303 -1.83 20.13 -41.28
N LEU A 304 -2.53 19.01 -41.06
CA LEU A 304 -2.87 17.98 -42.06
C LEU A 304 -4.28 18.11 -42.64
N THR A 305 -5.08 19.08 -42.20
CA THR A 305 -6.39 19.41 -42.81
C THR A 305 -6.27 20.69 -43.64
N PRO A 306 -6.30 20.62 -44.98
CA PRO A 306 -6.24 21.79 -45.87
C PRO A 306 -7.52 22.63 -45.85
#